data_AF-A0A179IBW5-F1
#
_entry.id   AF-A0A179IBW5-F1
#
_cell.length_a   1.000
_cell.length_b   1.000
_cell.length_c   1.000
_cell.angle_alpha   90.00
_cell.angle_beta   90.00
_cell.angle_gamma   90.00
#
_symmetry.space_group_name_H-M   'P 1'
#
loop_
_entity.id
_entity.type
_entity.pdbx_description
1 polymer ?
#
loop_
_entity_poly.entity_id
_entity_poly.type
_entity_poly.pdbx_seq_one_letter_code
_entity_poly.pdbx_strand_id
1 'polypeptide(L)'
;VLAAKTTVVPLDLSHQVLATADVRGMLLHGSGAGAKTAGDAAEGKTTLRTMLVELLYFFSKTYAVWDSDIFSITEGPPLHDPLAVAAVLTGTPDEITFHDWDAQRSESPRYDERFGVSVVTEGVFEDARDGKVETGRTVSALLPRGQAGVRIPRSMDVAKFWHVIEDCVQRADAVNAANGLT
;
A
#
# COMPACT_ATOMS: atom_id res chain seq x y z
N VAL A 1 -12.71 -20.10 5.06
CA VAL A 1 -11.24 -20.31 5.10
C VAL A 1 -10.67 -19.93 3.74
N LEU A 2 -9.58 -19.18 3.71
CA LEU A 2 -8.94 -18.75 2.45
C LEU A 2 -8.04 -19.85 1.87
N ALA A 3 -7.88 -19.87 0.54
CA ALA A 3 -7.08 -20.88 -0.16
C ALA A 3 -5.58 -20.57 -0.10
N ALA A 4 -4.73 -21.61 -0.08
CA ALA A 4 -3.28 -21.46 0.07
C ALA A 4 -2.57 -20.68 -1.08
N LYS A 5 -3.20 -20.52 -2.23
CA LYS A 5 -2.66 -19.68 -3.33
C LYS A 5 -2.91 -18.18 -3.14
N THR A 6 -3.64 -17.80 -2.10
CA THR A 6 -3.98 -16.40 -1.83
C THR A 6 -2.79 -15.66 -1.19
N THR A 7 -2.57 -14.42 -1.64
CA THR A 7 -1.78 -13.43 -0.91
C THR A 7 -2.73 -12.40 -0.33
N VAL A 8 -2.62 -12.12 0.97
CA VAL A 8 -3.39 -11.06 1.64
C VAL A 8 -2.46 -9.87 1.87
N VAL A 9 -2.91 -8.69 1.46
CA VAL A 9 -2.27 -7.40 1.76
C VAL A 9 -3.06 -6.75 2.90
N PRO A 10 -2.66 -6.92 4.17
CA PRO A 10 -3.38 -6.35 5.30
C PRO A 10 -3.04 -4.86 5.49
N LEU A 11 -3.73 -4.21 6.44
CA LEU A 11 -3.39 -2.86 6.89
C LEU A 11 -1.97 -2.80 7.47
N ASP A 12 -1.51 -3.84 8.18
CA ASP A 12 -0.13 -3.95 8.69
C ASP A 12 0.96 -3.77 7.60
N LEU A 13 0.65 -4.16 6.36
CA LEU A 13 1.55 -4.05 5.22
C LEU A 13 1.32 -2.75 4.45
N SER A 14 0.07 -2.47 4.09
CA SER A 14 -0.26 -1.30 3.27
C SER A 14 -0.03 0.03 4.00
N HIS A 15 -0.09 0.08 5.34
CA HIS A 15 0.27 1.27 6.10
C HIS A 15 1.78 1.57 6.12
N GLN A 16 2.62 0.69 5.58
CA GLN A 16 4.05 0.99 5.34
C GLN A 16 4.26 1.83 4.08
N VAL A 17 3.28 1.89 3.18
CA VAL A 17 3.37 2.55 1.88
C VAL A 17 2.70 3.92 1.95
N LEU A 18 3.40 4.86 2.58
CA LEU A 18 2.91 6.22 2.79
C LEU A 18 3.24 7.12 1.61
N ALA A 19 2.26 7.89 1.15
CA ALA A 19 2.46 8.93 0.16
C ALA A 19 3.03 10.18 0.82
N THR A 20 4.29 10.13 1.24
CA THR A 20 4.97 11.23 1.95
C THR A 20 5.07 12.51 1.12
N ALA A 21 5.51 13.62 1.73
CA ALA A 21 5.74 14.87 1.01
C ALA A 21 6.71 14.69 -0.18
N ASP A 22 7.74 13.86 -0.03
CA ASP A 22 8.70 13.56 -1.10
C ASP A 22 8.05 12.75 -2.22
N VAL A 23 7.26 11.72 -1.87
CA VAL A 23 6.48 10.95 -2.84
C VAL A 23 5.50 11.86 -3.57
N ARG A 24 4.82 12.77 -2.87
CA ARG A 24 3.92 13.75 -3.47
C ARG A 24 4.63 14.63 -4.49
N GLY A 25 5.79 15.18 -4.12
CA GLY A 25 6.60 16.00 -5.01
C GLY A 25 7.04 15.24 -6.26
N MET A 26 7.50 13.99 -6.07
CA MET A 26 7.87 13.09 -7.16
C MET A 26 6.69 12.81 -8.09
N LEU A 27 5.52 12.42 -7.56
CA LEU A 27 4.35 12.12 -8.40
C LEU A 27 3.82 13.37 -9.12
N LEU A 28 3.86 14.53 -8.48
CA LEU A 28 3.35 15.78 -9.05
C LEU A 28 4.23 16.31 -10.19
N HIS A 29 5.56 16.12 -10.10
CA HIS A 29 6.52 16.77 -11.01
C HIS A 29 7.39 15.81 -11.82
N GLY A 30 7.35 14.52 -11.52
CA GLY A 30 8.18 13.48 -12.09
C GLY A 30 9.59 13.41 -11.50
N SER A 31 10.25 12.27 -11.70
CA SER A 31 11.64 12.06 -11.30
C SER A 31 12.60 12.98 -12.08
N GLY A 32 13.45 13.71 -11.36
CA GLY A 32 14.43 14.65 -11.95
C GLY A 32 13.98 16.11 -12.06
N ALA A 33 12.74 16.44 -11.65
CA ALA A 33 12.38 17.82 -11.36
C ALA A 33 13.16 18.24 -10.10
N GLY A 34 14.22 19.05 -10.26
CA GLY A 34 14.97 19.58 -9.12
C GLY A 34 14.05 20.25 -8.09
N ALA A 35 14.47 20.28 -6.82
CA ALA A 35 13.67 20.83 -5.72
C ALA A 35 13.16 22.25 -6.08
N LYS A 36 11.87 22.38 -6.38
CA LYS A 36 11.25 23.68 -6.62
C LYS A 36 10.94 24.34 -5.28
N THR A 37 11.13 25.66 -5.23
CA THR A 37 10.79 26.47 -4.06
C THR A 37 9.26 26.53 -3.89
N ALA A 38 8.81 26.75 -2.65
CA ALA A 38 7.40 26.70 -2.24
C ALA A 38 6.45 27.65 -3.01
N GLY A 39 6.97 28.55 -3.87
CA GLY A 39 6.19 29.46 -4.72
C GLY A 39 5.72 28.87 -6.06
N ASP A 40 6.36 27.81 -6.55
CA ASP A 40 6.06 27.17 -7.85
C ASP A 40 5.23 25.88 -7.71
N ALA A 41 4.80 25.56 -6.48
CA ALA A 41 4.44 24.21 -6.04
C ALA A 41 2.97 23.79 -6.28
N ALA A 42 2.17 24.59 -6.99
CA ALA A 42 0.74 24.31 -7.13
C ALA A 42 0.39 23.53 -8.41
N GLU A 43 1.13 23.72 -9.50
CA GLU A 43 0.79 23.13 -10.80
C GLU A 43 1.60 21.86 -11.06
N GLY A 44 0.89 20.73 -11.21
CA GLY A 44 1.49 19.47 -11.61
C GLY A 44 2.01 19.51 -13.04
N LYS A 45 2.98 18.64 -13.35
CA LYS A 45 3.59 18.56 -14.69
C LYS A 45 2.58 18.24 -15.79
N THR A 46 1.53 17.48 -15.45
CA THR A 46 0.43 17.09 -16.35
C THR A 46 -0.89 17.08 -15.59
N THR A 47 -2.02 17.19 -16.30
CA THR A 47 -3.36 17.08 -15.71
C THR A 47 -3.54 15.74 -15.00
N LEU A 48 -2.98 14.66 -15.58
CA LEU A 48 -2.99 13.32 -14.99
C LEU A 48 -2.34 13.30 -13.61
N ARG A 49 -1.13 13.88 -13.48
CA ARG A 49 -0.40 13.91 -12.21
C ARG A 49 -1.11 14.73 -11.14
N THR A 50 -1.63 15.90 -11.51
CA THR A 50 -2.43 16.73 -10.61
C THR A 50 -3.62 15.94 -10.08
N MET A 51 -4.39 15.31 -10.97
CA MET A 51 -5.55 14.50 -10.59
C MET A 51 -5.18 13.32 -9.69
N LEU A 52 -4.10 12.58 -10.00
CA LEU A 52 -3.65 11.45 -9.16
C LEU A 52 -3.24 11.90 -7.76
N VAL A 53 -2.49 13.00 -7.65
CA VAL A 53 -2.08 13.56 -6.36
C VAL A 53 -3.28 14.09 -5.58
N GLU A 54 -4.20 14.79 -6.23
CA GLU A 54 -5.45 15.27 -5.62
C GLU A 54 -6.29 14.11 -5.10
N LEU A 55 -6.49 13.04 -5.87
CA LEU A 55 -7.22 11.85 -5.42
C LEU A 55 -6.55 11.18 -4.22
N LEU A 56 -5.23 11.02 -4.26
CA LEU A 56 -4.46 10.41 -3.18
C LEU A 56 -4.56 11.22 -1.88
N TYR A 57 -4.45 12.55 -1.99
CA TYR A 57 -4.46 13.45 -0.84
C TYR A 57 -5.85 13.91 -0.40
N PHE A 58 -6.89 13.72 -1.21
CA PHE A 58 -8.27 14.04 -0.83
C PHE A 58 -8.66 13.35 0.49
N PHE A 59 -8.23 12.10 0.68
CA PHE A 59 -8.51 11.32 1.88
C PHE A 59 -7.48 11.50 3.01
N SER A 60 -6.41 12.27 2.80
CA SER A 60 -5.32 12.45 3.79
C SER A 60 -5.83 12.92 5.15
N LYS A 61 -6.79 13.85 5.16
CA LYS A 61 -7.39 14.35 6.41
C LYS A 61 -8.09 13.27 7.21
N THR A 62 -8.70 12.27 6.55
CA THR A 62 -9.40 11.15 7.21
C THR A 62 -8.43 10.24 7.96
N TYR A 63 -7.18 10.11 7.48
CA TYR A 63 -6.14 9.32 8.16
C TYR A 63 -5.45 10.10 9.29
N ALA A 64 -5.39 11.43 9.18
CA ALA A 64 -4.68 12.30 10.09
C ALA A 64 -5.49 12.80 11.30
N VAL A 65 -6.83 12.61 11.33
CA VAL A 65 -7.72 13.28 12.30
C VAL A 65 -7.20 13.14 13.73
N TRP A 66 -6.93 14.30 14.33
CA TRP A 66 -6.19 14.51 15.57
C TRP A 66 -7.09 14.59 16.82
N ASP A 67 -8.39 14.35 16.66
CA ASP A 67 -9.40 14.44 17.73
C ASP A 67 -10.26 13.15 17.84
N SER A 68 -10.01 12.17 16.98
CA SER A 68 -10.52 10.81 17.09
C SER A 68 -9.46 9.85 16.55
N ASP A 69 -9.02 8.92 17.39
CA ASP A 69 -8.01 7.89 17.12
C ASP A 69 -8.38 6.97 15.95
N ILE A 70 -8.40 7.46 14.70
CA ILE A 70 -8.71 6.58 13.56
C ILE A 70 -7.45 5.82 13.15
N PHE A 71 -6.33 6.50 12.83
CA PHE A 71 -5.06 5.82 12.51
C PHE A 71 -3.76 6.58 12.87
N SER A 72 -3.82 7.88 13.21
CA SER A 72 -2.64 8.70 13.56
C SER A 72 -1.50 8.69 12.53
N ILE A 73 -1.83 8.51 11.25
CA ILE A 73 -0.87 8.52 10.14
C ILE A 73 -0.77 9.94 9.59
N THR A 74 0.31 10.65 9.94
CA THR A 74 0.49 12.08 9.62
C THR A 74 1.51 12.35 8.51
N GLU A 75 2.36 11.37 8.19
CA GLU A 75 3.41 11.54 7.17
C GLU A 75 2.86 11.54 5.74
N GLY A 76 1.65 11.03 5.53
CA GLY A 76 0.94 10.97 4.25
C GLY A 76 -0.10 9.85 4.24
N PRO A 77 -1.10 9.87 3.35
CA PRO A 77 -2.08 8.79 3.27
C PRO A 77 -1.41 7.47 2.84
N PRO A 78 -1.83 6.32 3.41
CA PRO A 78 -1.37 5.02 2.94
C PRO A 78 -1.99 4.68 1.58
N LEU A 79 -1.28 3.89 0.78
CA LEU A 79 -1.77 3.35 -0.49
C LEU A 79 -1.94 1.83 -0.38
N HIS A 80 -3.17 1.34 -0.65
CA HIS A 80 -3.52 -0.07 -0.42
C HIS A 80 -3.60 -0.88 -1.72
N ASP A 81 -4.53 -0.54 -2.60
CA ASP A 81 -4.95 -1.42 -3.70
C ASP A 81 -3.82 -1.75 -4.70
N PRO A 82 -2.94 -0.81 -5.09
CA PRO A 82 -1.86 -1.12 -6.02
C PRO A 82 -0.85 -2.16 -5.48
N LEU A 83 -0.78 -2.41 -4.17
CA LEU A 83 0.06 -3.49 -3.62
C LEU A 83 -0.44 -4.87 -4.04
N ALA A 84 -1.74 -5.04 -4.28
CA ALA A 84 -2.27 -6.30 -4.81
C ALA A 84 -1.76 -6.56 -6.23
N VAL A 85 -1.66 -5.51 -7.06
CA VAL A 85 -1.05 -5.60 -8.40
C VAL A 85 0.44 -5.93 -8.28
N ALA A 86 1.17 -5.26 -7.38
CA ALA A 86 2.56 -5.57 -7.12
C ALA A 86 2.78 -7.04 -6.70
N ALA A 87 1.87 -7.60 -5.88
CA ALA A 87 1.95 -9.00 -5.47
C ALA A 87 1.80 -9.97 -6.65
N VAL A 88 0.97 -9.66 -7.64
CA VAL A 88 0.80 -10.46 -8.88
C VAL A 88 2.08 -10.49 -9.72
N LEU A 89 2.91 -9.44 -9.66
CA LEU A 89 4.17 -9.35 -10.39
C LEU A 89 5.33 -10.13 -9.74
N THR A 90 5.11 -10.80 -8.60
CA THR A 90 6.13 -11.63 -7.93
C THR A 90 6.66 -12.70 -8.88
N GLY A 91 7.99 -12.80 -9.01
CA GLY A 91 8.66 -13.74 -9.91
C GLY A 91 8.76 -13.27 -11.38
N THR A 92 8.29 -12.07 -11.70
CA THR A 92 8.48 -11.44 -13.02
C THR A 92 9.66 -10.46 -12.99
N PRO A 93 10.18 -10.00 -14.15
CA PRO A 93 11.23 -8.97 -14.19
C PRO A 93 10.85 -7.65 -13.49
N ASP A 94 9.55 -7.37 -13.38
CA ASP A 94 9.00 -6.15 -12.76
C ASP A 94 8.65 -6.35 -11.28
N GLU A 95 9.13 -7.43 -10.65
CA GLU A 95 8.84 -7.74 -9.24
C GLU A 95 9.23 -6.59 -8.31
N ILE A 96 8.31 -6.21 -7.43
CA ILE A 96 8.60 -5.43 -6.23
C ILE A 96 8.73 -6.42 -5.07
N THR A 97 9.89 -6.41 -4.41
CA THR A 97 10.19 -7.44 -3.42
C THR A 97 9.32 -7.28 -2.18
N PHE A 98 8.66 -8.37 -1.81
CA PHE A 98 7.94 -8.53 -0.55
C PHE A 98 8.75 -9.44 0.37
N HIS A 99 8.71 -9.18 1.68
CA HIS A 99 9.40 -9.97 2.68
C HIS A 99 8.39 -10.68 3.58
N ASP A 100 8.43 -12.01 3.59
CA ASP A 100 7.51 -12.84 4.37
C ASP A 100 8.02 -13.08 5.82
N TRP A 101 9.10 -12.43 6.22
CA TRP A 101 9.76 -12.62 7.51
C TRP A 101 10.31 -11.30 8.03
N ASP A 102 10.24 -11.09 9.34
CA ASP A 102 10.72 -9.90 10.04
C ASP A 102 11.56 -10.27 11.27
N ALA A 103 12.73 -9.67 11.44
CA ALA A 103 13.66 -10.05 12.50
C ALA A 103 13.16 -9.81 13.93
N GLN A 104 12.21 -8.88 14.11
CA GLN A 104 11.65 -8.55 15.41
C GLN A 104 10.36 -9.32 15.69
N ARG A 105 9.62 -9.71 14.64
CA ARG A 105 8.29 -10.32 14.75
C ARG A 105 8.25 -11.81 14.39
N SER A 106 9.31 -12.35 13.80
CA SER A 106 9.38 -13.71 13.29
C SER A 106 10.47 -14.53 13.97
N GLU A 107 10.26 -15.84 14.06
CA GLU A 107 11.24 -16.74 14.64
C GLU A 107 12.46 -16.96 13.73
N SER A 108 13.63 -17.15 14.32
CA SER A 108 14.87 -17.51 13.61
C SER A 108 15.02 -19.03 13.38
N PRO A 109 15.83 -19.48 12.41
CA PRO A 109 16.37 -18.71 11.28
C PRO A 109 15.28 -18.26 10.31
N ARG A 110 15.59 -17.29 9.44
CA ARG A 110 14.68 -16.77 8.40
C ARG A 110 14.05 -17.88 7.55
N TYR A 111 12.75 -17.77 7.31
CA TYR A 111 11.94 -18.66 6.48
C TYR A 111 10.71 -17.92 5.94
N ASP A 112 10.04 -18.46 4.93
CA ASP A 112 8.81 -17.86 4.40
C ASP A 112 7.62 -18.23 5.28
N GLU A 113 7.07 -17.26 6.01
CA GLU A 113 5.90 -17.49 6.86
C GLU A 113 4.64 -17.72 6.03
N ARG A 114 3.84 -18.71 6.44
CA ARG A 114 2.54 -19.02 5.82
C ARG A 114 1.49 -19.12 6.91
N PHE A 115 0.26 -18.75 6.56
CA PHE A 115 -0.81 -18.58 7.54
C PHE A 115 -2.05 -19.39 7.18
N GLY A 116 -2.67 -19.97 8.20
CA GLY A 116 -4.07 -20.37 8.14
C GLY A 116 -4.91 -19.11 8.33
N VAL A 117 -5.82 -18.83 7.39
CA VAL A 117 -6.62 -17.60 7.42
C VAL A 117 -8.11 -17.90 7.33
N SER A 118 -8.86 -17.34 8.27
CA SER A 118 -10.32 -17.35 8.33
C SER A 118 -10.86 -15.95 8.56
N VAL A 119 -12.15 -15.76 8.26
CA VAL A 119 -12.87 -14.52 8.56
C VAL A 119 -13.96 -14.87 9.56
N VAL A 120 -14.09 -14.09 10.63
CA VAL A 120 -15.21 -14.20 11.56
C VAL A 120 -16.46 -13.72 10.84
N THR A 121 -17.47 -14.58 10.71
CA THR A 121 -18.71 -14.26 9.96
C THR A 121 -19.93 -14.15 10.86
N GLU A 122 -19.79 -14.54 12.12
CA GLU A 122 -20.84 -14.50 13.13
C GLU A 122 -20.97 -13.11 13.75
N GLY A 123 -22.21 -12.63 13.84
CA GLY A 123 -22.56 -11.33 14.40
C GLY A 123 -23.03 -10.33 13.34
N VAL A 124 -23.33 -9.11 13.77
CA VAL A 124 -23.75 -8.00 12.91
C VAL A 124 -22.78 -6.82 13.02
N PHE A 125 -22.88 -5.88 12.08
CA PHE A 125 -21.97 -4.73 12.03
C PHE A 125 -22.08 -3.84 13.27
N GLU A 126 -23.29 -3.64 13.78
CA GLU A 126 -23.57 -2.78 14.93
C GLU A 126 -22.85 -3.26 16.18
N ASP A 127 -22.88 -4.57 16.44
CA ASP A 127 -22.20 -5.16 17.59
C ASP A 127 -20.67 -5.19 17.40
N ALA A 128 -20.19 -5.36 16.17
CA ALA A 128 -18.76 -5.30 15.85
C ALA A 128 -18.19 -3.89 16.05
N ARG A 129 -18.93 -2.87 15.59
CA ARG A 129 -18.61 -1.45 15.79
C ARG A 129 -18.55 -1.08 17.27
N ASP A 130 -19.43 -1.66 18.09
CA ASP A 130 -19.47 -1.45 19.53
C ASP A 130 -18.45 -2.34 20.29
N GLY A 131 -17.63 -3.13 19.59
CA GLY A 131 -16.59 -3.99 20.18
C GLY A 131 -17.09 -5.23 20.92
N LYS A 132 -18.36 -5.62 20.73
CA LYS A 132 -18.98 -6.77 21.40
C LYS A 132 -18.70 -8.10 20.70
N VAL A 133 -18.49 -8.04 19.38
CA VAL A 133 -18.15 -9.18 18.51
C VAL A 133 -17.07 -8.75 17.52
N GLU A 134 -16.54 -9.69 16.75
CA GLU A 134 -15.45 -9.44 15.80
C GLU A 134 -15.84 -9.74 14.35
N THR A 135 -17.13 -9.64 14.01
CA THR A 135 -17.64 -9.87 12.64
C THR A 135 -16.80 -9.11 11.61
N GLY A 136 -16.31 -9.81 10.58
CA GLY A 136 -15.45 -9.25 9.52
C GLY A 136 -13.95 -9.27 9.82
N ARG A 137 -13.53 -9.61 11.06
CA ARG A 137 -12.11 -9.74 11.40
C ARG A 137 -11.46 -10.87 10.62
N THR A 138 -10.33 -10.56 9.97
CA THR A 138 -9.45 -11.59 9.38
C THR A 138 -8.55 -12.14 10.48
N VAL A 139 -8.73 -13.42 10.82
CA VAL A 139 -7.92 -14.13 11.81
C VAL A 139 -6.84 -14.90 11.07
N SER A 140 -5.58 -14.63 11.40
CA SER A 140 -4.42 -15.32 10.85
C SER A 140 -3.69 -16.08 11.95
N ALA A 141 -3.36 -17.34 11.68
CA ALA A 141 -2.55 -18.19 12.54
C ALA A 141 -1.32 -18.64 11.78
N LEU A 142 -0.13 -18.40 12.34
CA LEU A 142 1.13 -18.84 11.76
C LEU A 142 1.14 -20.38 11.68
N LEU A 143 1.45 -20.91 10.50
CA LEU A 143 1.57 -22.35 10.29
C LEU A 143 2.99 -22.83 10.59
N PRO A 144 3.16 -24.12 10.94
CA PRO A 144 4.48 -24.70 11.09
C PRO A 144 5.34 -24.52 9.84
N ARG A 145 6.65 -24.40 10.04
CA ARG A 145 7.61 -24.14 8.95
C ARG A 145 7.48 -25.19 7.85
N GLY A 146 7.49 -24.72 6.59
CA GLY A 146 7.38 -25.56 5.40
C GLY A 146 5.95 -26.01 5.06
N GLN A 147 4.95 -25.71 5.88
CA GLN A 147 3.55 -25.95 5.50
C GLN A 147 3.05 -24.89 4.52
N ALA A 148 2.31 -25.35 3.50
CA ALA A 148 1.63 -24.46 2.57
C ALA A 148 0.46 -23.74 3.26
N GLY A 149 0.23 -22.49 2.89
CA GLY A 149 -0.84 -21.67 3.44
C GLY A 149 -0.91 -20.33 2.72
N VAL A 150 -1.76 -19.45 3.22
CA VAL A 150 -1.91 -18.09 2.69
C VAL A 150 -0.62 -17.31 2.95
N ARG A 151 -0.20 -16.52 1.97
CA ARG A 151 0.91 -15.59 2.11
C ARG A 151 0.41 -14.27 2.71
N ILE A 152 1.07 -13.82 3.77
CA ILE A 152 0.86 -12.48 4.35
C ILE A 152 2.26 -11.85 4.51
N PRO A 153 2.70 -10.99 3.59
CA PRO A 153 4.01 -10.36 3.71
C PRO A 153 4.09 -9.46 4.95
N ARG A 154 5.26 -9.44 5.58
CA ARG A 154 5.58 -8.58 6.74
C ARG A 154 6.00 -7.19 6.31
N SER A 155 6.69 -7.06 5.19
CA SER A 155 7.13 -5.78 4.62
C SER A 155 7.36 -5.89 3.12
N MET A 156 7.72 -4.77 2.50
CA MET A 156 8.08 -4.71 1.08
C MET A 156 9.11 -3.60 0.82
N ASP A 157 9.71 -3.63 -0.37
CA ASP A 157 10.56 -2.54 -0.86
C ASP A 157 9.68 -1.33 -1.27
N VAL A 158 9.40 -0.48 -0.29
CA VAL A 158 8.56 0.73 -0.44
C VAL A 158 9.18 1.73 -1.42
N ALA A 159 10.51 1.86 -1.42
CA ALA A 159 11.19 2.77 -2.33
C ALA A 159 11.01 2.32 -3.79
N LYS A 160 11.28 1.03 -4.07
CA LYS A 160 11.08 0.45 -5.40
C LYS A 160 9.61 0.51 -5.82
N PHE A 161 8.67 0.27 -4.91
CA PHE A 161 7.24 0.40 -5.20
C PHE A 161 6.91 1.80 -5.74
N TRP A 162 7.32 2.87 -5.06
CA TRP A 162 7.04 4.22 -5.52
C TRP A 162 7.77 4.59 -6.83
N HIS A 163 8.97 4.05 -7.05
CA HIS A 163 9.67 4.22 -8.34
C HIS A 163 8.89 3.56 -9.49
N VAL A 164 8.34 2.36 -9.27
CA VAL A 164 7.52 1.68 -10.28
C VAL A 164 6.22 2.45 -10.56
N ILE A 165 5.57 3.00 -9.54
CA ILE A 165 4.40 3.88 -9.74
C ILE A 165 4.77 5.10 -10.59
N GLU A 166 5.87 5.79 -10.26
CA GLU A 166 6.34 6.93 -11.05
C GLU A 166 6.65 6.55 -12.50
N ASP A 167 7.33 5.43 -12.74
CA ASP A 167 7.60 4.93 -14.08
C ASP A 167 6.31 4.67 -14.87
N CYS A 168 5.26 4.15 -14.22
CA CYS A 168 3.95 3.95 -14.83
C CYS A 168 3.29 5.28 -15.20
N VAL A 169 3.32 6.27 -14.31
CA VAL A 169 2.77 7.61 -14.57
C VAL A 169 3.54 8.31 -15.68
N GLN A 170 4.86 8.21 -15.70
CA GLN A 170 5.70 8.79 -16.74
C GLN A 170 5.45 8.18 -18.13
N ARG A 171 5.15 6.88 -18.21
CA ARG A 171 4.71 6.24 -19.46
C ARG A 171 3.32 6.70 -19.87
N ALA A 172 2.40 6.85 -18.92
CA ALA A 172 1.06 7.37 -19.18
C ALA A 172 1.10 8.82 -19.69
N ASP A 173 1.95 9.68 -19.12
CA ASP A 173 2.19 11.04 -19.61
C ASP A 173 2.63 11.05 -21.07
N ALA A 174 3.59 10.18 -21.43
CA ALA A 174 4.10 10.09 -22.80
C ALA A 174 3.00 9.69 -23.79
N VAL A 175 2.12 8.75 -23.39
CA VAL A 175 0.96 8.34 -24.20
C VAL A 175 -0.05 9.49 -24.33
N ASN A 176 -0.35 10.20 -23.25
CA ASN A 176 -1.27 11.35 -23.28
C ASN A 176 -0.73 12.46 -24.20
N ALA A 177 0.55 12.79 -24.08
CA ALA A 177 1.20 13.80 -24.92
C ALA A 177 1.16 13.42 -26.40
N ALA A 178 1.41 12.14 -26.73
CA ALA A 178 1.29 11.63 -28.10
C ALA A 178 -0.14 11.74 -28.67
N ASN A 179 -1.16 11.81 -27.81
CA ASN A 179 -2.56 12.00 -28.15
C ASN A 179 -3.04 13.46 -28.05
N GLY A 180 -2.13 14.41 -27.80
CA GLY A 180 -2.48 15.84 -27.65
C GLY A 180 -3.19 16.20 -26.34
N LEU A 181 -3.08 15.34 -25.32
CA LEU A 181 -3.59 15.58 -23.96
C LEU A 181 -2.40 16.00 -23.06
N THR A 182 -2.56 17.08 -22.31
CA THR A 182 -1.57 17.59 -21.34
C THR A 182 -2.06 17.41 -19.92
#